data_AF-A0A5S4SIQ6-F1
#
_entry.id   AF-A0A5S4SIQ6-F1
#
_cell.length_a   1.000
_cell.length_b   1.000
_cell.length_c   1.000
_cell.angle_alpha   90.00
_cell.angle_beta   90.00
_cell.angle_gamma   90.00
#
_symmetry.space_group_name_H-M   'P 1'
#
loop_
_entity.id
_entity.type
_entity.pdbx_description
1 polymer ?
#
loop_
_entity_poly.entity_id
_entity_poly.type
_entity_poly.pdbx_seq_one_letter_code
_entity_poly.pdbx_strand_id
1 'polypeptide(L)'
;MASIDLDKVYLQRQHGDLLAVYTWFNHERALIIIPANKARPRWFVVCESAAWNYDDPRYLARKCAEAASYLGLGDDKAQWVRIATIINEGLPDLVLMPSEPDWEAQPAREYGVLTAKADGRVMHQEALTIAPAAGAEYVPV
;
A
#
# COMPACT_ATOMS: atom_id res chain seq x y z
N MET A 1 -14.79 13.30 0.76
CA MET A 1 -15.24 11.92 0.51
C MET A 1 -13.98 11.15 0.15
N ALA A 2 -13.56 10.20 0.98
CA ALA A 2 -12.30 9.48 0.76
C ALA A 2 -12.48 8.39 -0.30
N SER A 3 -11.57 8.31 -1.25
CA SER A 3 -11.53 7.29 -2.31
C SER A 3 -10.22 6.54 -2.24
N ILE A 4 -10.28 5.21 -2.23
CA ILE A 4 -9.10 4.36 -2.44
C ILE A 4 -9.00 4.06 -3.93
N ASP A 5 -7.80 4.13 -4.47
CA ASP A 5 -7.51 3.66 -5.82
C ASP A 5 -6.87 2.28 -5.71
N LEU A 6 -7.57 1.25 -6.21
CA LEU A 6 -7.11 -0.14 -6.12
C LEU A 6 -6.03 -0.47 -7.16
N ASP A 7 -5.78 0.41 -8.14
CA ASP A 7 -4.67 0.26 -9.08
C ASP A 7 -3.34 0.72 -8.46
N LYS A 8 -3.41 1.50 -7.37
CA LYS A 8 -2.27 2.07 -6.64
C LYS A 8 -1.93 1.24 -5.40
N VAL A 9 -1.59 -0.03 -5.60
CA VAL A 9 -1.31 -0.95 -4.49
C VAL A 9 0.15 -1.38 -4.49
N TYR A 10 0.79 -1.28 -3.32
CA TYR A 10 2.15 -1.77 -3.11
C TYR A 10 2.18 -3.27 -2.86
N LEU A 11 1.30 -3.75 -1.98
CA LEU A 11 1.22 -5.17 -1.58
C LEU A 11 -0.21 -5.53 -1.18
N GLN A 12 -0.58 -6.79 -1.37
CA GLN A 12 -1.82 -7.36 -0.86
C GLN A 12 -1.55 -8.69 -0.16
N ARG A 13 -2.20 -8.93 0.98
CA ARG A 13 -2.15 -10.20 1.70
C ARG A 13 -3.57 -10.68 2.05
N GLN A 14 -3.88 -11.91 1.68
CA GLN A 14 -5.16 -12.53 2.01
C GLN A 14 -5.07 -13.24 3.37
N HIS A 15 -5.97 -12.90 4.28
CA HIS A 15 -6.12 -13.49 5.62
C HIS A 15 -7.52 -14.11 5.77
N GLY A 16 -7.74 -15.25 5.10
CA GLY A 16 -9.04 -15.93 5.10
C GLY A 16 -10.10 -15.12 4.35
N ASP A 17 -11.08 -14.56 5.04
CA ASP A 17 -12.12 -13.67 4.50
C ASP A 17 -11.79 -12.17 4.63
N LEU A 18 -10.60 -11.82 5.10
CA LEU A 18 -10.09 -10.45 5.16
C LEU A 18 -8.93 -10.26 4.18
N LEU A 19 -8.88 -9.12 3.52
CA LEU A 19 -7.80 -8.68 2.65
C LEU A 19 -7.09 -7.49 3.30
N ALA A 20 -5.77 -7.61 3.45
CA ALA A 20 -4.89 -6.53 3.85
C ALA A 20 -4.25 -5.92 2.61
N VAL A 21 -4.49 -4.63 2.38
CA VAL A 21 -3.99 -3.87 1.24
C VAL A 21 -3.05 -2.78 1.74
N TYR A 22 -1.82 -2.77 1.24
CA TYR A 22 -0.81 -1.77 1.54
C TYR A 22 -0.77 -0.76 0.40
N THR A 23 -1.13 0.49 0.70
CA THR A 23 -1.30 1.56 -0.29
C THR A 23 -1.01 2.91 0.34
N TRP A 24 -1.17 3.98 -0.44
CA TRP A 24 -1.06 5.35 0.04
C TRP A 24 -2.46 5.96 0.18
N PHE A 25 -2.72 6.54 1.36
CA PHE A 25 -3.97 7.20 1.68
C PHE A 25 -3.65 8.64 2.09
N ASN A 26 -4.11 9.63 1.32
CA ASN A 26 -3.78 11.04 1.50
C ASN A 26 -2.26 11.31 1.59
N HIS A 27 -1.46 10.76 0.68
CA HIS A 27 0.01 10.87 0.66
C HIS A 27 0.76 10.20 1.80
N GLU A 28 0.06 9.37 2.59
CA GLU A 28 0.63 8.64 3.71
C GLU A 28 0.56 7.13 3.47
N ARG A 29 1.57 6.38 3.92
CA ARG A 29 1.54 4.91 3.91
C ARG A 29 0.40 4.42 4.79
N ALA A 30 -0.40 3.51 4.26
CA ALA A 30 -1.57 2.99 4.95
C ALA A 30 -1.76 1.48 4.70
N LEU A 31 -2.10 0.78 5.78
CA LEU A 31 -2.64 -0.57 5.74
C LEU A 31 -4.16 -0.48 5.78
N ILE A 32 -4.82 -1.06 4.78
CA ILE A 32 -6.28 -1.05 4.64
C ILE A 32 -6.82 -2.47 4.73
N ILE A 33 -7.71 -2.70 5.68
CA ILE A 33 -8.35 -4.00 5.91
C ILE A 33 -9.74 -3.99 5.29
N ILE A 34 -10.00 -4.96 4.40
CA ILE A 34 -11.21 -5.06 3.59
C ILE A 34 -11.81 -6.48 3.74
N PRO A 35 -13.11 -6.62 4.05
CA PRO A 35 -13.79 -7.91 4.00
C PRO A 35 -13.98 -8.37 2.55
N ALA A 36 -13.43 -9.53 2.19
CA ALA A 36 -13.43 -10.03 0.81
C ALA A 36 -14.82 -10.46 0.31
N ASN A 37 -15.68 -10.93 1.22
CA ASN A 37 -16.96 -11.57 0.86
C ASN A 37 -18.17 -10.61 0.86
N LYS A 38 -17.96 -9.29 0.77
CA LYS A 38 -19.05 -8.30 0.84
C LYS A 38 -19.14 -7.48 -0.45
N ALA A 39 -20.35 -7.32 -0.98
CA ALA A 39 -20.61 -6.55 -2.20
C ALA A 39 -20.30 -5.05 -2.07
N ARG A 40 -20.37 -4.50 -0.86
CA ARG A 40 -19.96 -3.11 -0.53
C ARG A 40 -19.15 -3.14 0.77
N PRO A 41 -17.88 -3.55 0.69
CA PRO A 41 -17.08 -3.72 1.89
C PRO A 41 -16.76 -2.33 2.47
N ARG A 42 -16.89 -2.22 3.79
CA ARG A 42 -16.34 -1.11 4.54
C ARG A 42 -14.85 -1.37 4.77
N TRP A 43 -14.07 -0.31 4.96
CA TRP A 43 -12.62 -0.43 5.11
C TRP A 43 -12.17 0.11 6.46
N PHE A 44 -11.19 -0.53 7.06
CA PHE A 44 -10.52 -0.03 8.24
C PHE A 44 -9.09 0.35 7.86
N VAL A 45 -8.68 1.58 8.17
CA VAL A 45 -7.41 2.15 7.73
C VAL A 45 -6.49 2.34 8.93
N VAL A 46 -5.26 1.84 8.80
CA VAL A 46 -4.15 2.04 9.72
C VAL A 46 -3.10 2.88 9.01
N CYS A 47 -3.03 4.16 9.36
CA CYS A 47 -2.02 5.09 8.86
C CYS A 47 -0.69 4.89 9.60
N GLU A 48 0.42 5.05 8.89
CA GLU A 48 1.78 4.94 9.45
C GLU A 48 2.01 5.90 10.64
N SER A 49 1.56 7.15 10.57
CA SER A 49 1.69 8.15 11.64
C SER A 49 1.04 7.71 12.96
N ALA A 50 0.09 6.78 12.89
CA ALA A 50 -0.59 6.19 14.03
C ALA A 50 -0.11 4.76 14.35
N ALA A 51 0.79 4.16 13.56
CA ALA A 51 1.24 2.78 13.69
C ALA A 51 1.78 2.45 15.09
N TRP A 52 2.55 3.37 15.67
CA TRP A 52 3.14 3.20 17.00
C TRP A 52 2.10 3.05 18.13
N ASN A 53 0.87 3.55 17.95
CA ASN A 53 -0.19 3.38 18.96
C ASN A 53 -0.61 1.91 19.13
N TYR A 54 -0.38 1.08 18.11
CA TYR A 54 -0.78 -0.33 18.11
C TYR A 54 0.17 -1.22 18.92
N ASP A 55 1.33 -0.69 19.36
CA ASP A 55 2.20 -1.36 20.34
C ASP A 55 1.56 -1.42 21.74
N ASP A 56 0.66 -0.48 22.09
CA ASP A 56 -0.14 -0.55 23.31
C ASP A 56 -1.28 -1.59 23.15
N PRO A 57 -1.25 -2.71 23.91
CA PRO A 57 -2.29 -3.74 23.80
C PRO A 57 -3.70 -3.25 24.10
N ARG A 58 -3.85 -2.22 24.94
CA ARG A 58 -5.16 -1.64 25.28
C ARG A 58 -5.71 -0.82 24.13
N TYR A 59 -4.85 -0.05 23.47
CA TYR A 59 -5.22 0.71 22.27
C TYR A 59 -5.59 -0.24 21.14
N LEU A 60 -4.74 -1.24 20.88
CA LEU A 60 -4.95 -2.28 19.87
C LEU A 60 -6.29 -2.98 20.08
N ALA A 61 -6.55 -3.53 21.27
CA ALA A 61 -7.80 -4.24 21.56
C ALA A 61 -9.04 -3.37 21.32
N ARG A 62 -9.00 -2.09 21.74
CA ARG A 62 -10.11 -1.14 21.52
C ARG A 62 -10.32 -0.89 20.03
N LYS A 63 -9.24 -0.67 19.26
CA LYS A 63 -9.33 -0.46 17.81
C LYS A 63 -9.80 -1.70 17.06
N CYS A 64 -9.39 -2.90 17.47
CA CYS A 64 -9.89 -4.14 16.91
C CYS A 64 -11.39 -4.33 17.14
N ALA A 65 -11.91 -3.96 18.32
CA ALA A 65 -13.34 -3.99 18.61
C ALA A 65 -14.13 -2.99 17.73
N GLU A 66 -13.65 -1.75 17.64
CA GLU A 66 -14.22 -0.71 16.76
C GLU A 66 -14.20 -1.17 15.29
N ALA A 67 -13.08 -1.73 14.83
CA ALA A 67 -12.90 -2.24 13.47
C ALA A 67 -13.82 -3.42 13.16
N ALA A 68 -13.91 -4.43 14.03
CA ALA A 68 -14.77 -5.59 13.83
C ALA A 68 -16.25 -5.18 13.68
N SER A 69 -16.70 -4.24 14.53
CA SER A 69 -18.05 -3.65 14.44
C SER A 69 -18.24 -2.90 13.12
N TYR A 70 -17.30 -2.03 12.75
CA TYR A 70 -17.39 -1.21 11.54
C TYR A 70 -17.35 -2.05 10.26
N LEU A 71 -16.50 -3.07 10.21
CA LEU A 71 -16.37 -4.02 9.11
C LEU A 71 -17.55 -5.01 9.06
N GLY A 72 -18.33 -5.10 10.14
CA GLY A 72 -19.47 -5.99 10.27
C GLY A 72 -19.07 -7.46 10.32
N LEU A 73 -17.99 -7.79 11.02
CA LEU A 73 -17.49 -9.17 11.22
C LEU A 73 -18.16 -9.87 12.41
N GLY A 74 -18.98 -9.15 13.16
CA GLY A 74 -19.55 -9.60 14.43
C GLY A 74 -18.72 -9.15 15.63
N ASP A 75 -19.25 -9.37 16.84
CA ASP A 75 -18.64 -8.92 18.10
C ASP A 75 -17.94 -10.08 18.85
N ASP A 76 -17.28 -10.96 18.10
CA ASP A 76 -16.53 -12.08 18.66
C ASP A 76 -15.07 -11.71 18.88
N LYS A 77 -14.52 -12.10 20.04
CA LYS A 77 -13.11 -11.94 20.38
C LYS A 77 -12.19 -12.61 19.35
N ALA A 78 -12.64 -13.69 18.72
CA ALA A 78 -11.88 -14.32 17.65
C ALA A 78 -11.61 -13.35 16.48
N GLN A 79 -12.59 -12.52 16.10
CA GLN A 79 -12.42 -11.53 15.03
C GLN A 79 -11.46 -10.42 15.46
N TRP A 80 -11.50 -10.02 16.73
CA TRP A 80 -10.58 -9.01 17.26
C TRP A 80 -9.14 -9.50 17.19
N VAL A 81 -8.90 -10.75 17.58
CA VAL A 81 -7.57 -11.38 17.48
C VAL A 81 -7.10 -11.45 16.03
N ARG A 82 -7.97 -11.83 15.09
CA ARG A 82 -7.60 -11.86 13.66
C ARG A 82 -7.19 -10.48 13.13
N ILE A 83 -7.95 -9.43 13.47
CA ILE A 83 -7.58 -8.05 13.09
C ILE A 83 -6.26 -7.65 13.76
N ALA A 84 -6.07 -7.97 15.04
CA ALA A 84 -4.84 -7.67 15.76
C ALA A 84 -3.63 -8.35 15.13
N THR A 85 -3.76 -9.61 14.71
CA THR A 85 -2.74 -10.34 13.99
C THR A 85 -2.40 -9.66 12.66
N ILE A 86 -3.41 -9.30 11.86
CA ILE A 86 -3.20 -8.60 10.57
C ILE A 86 -2.45 -7.28 10.78
N ILE A 87 -2.82 -6.51 11.81
CA ILE A 87 -2.14 -5.24 12.12
C ILE A 87 -0.69 -5.52 12.50
N ASN A 88 -0.44 -6.36 13.50
CA ASN A 88 0.92 -6.61 14.01
C ASN A 88 1.85 -7.25 12.98
N GLU A 89 1.36 -8.19 12.18
CA GLU A 89 2.13 -8.80 11.10
C GLU A 89 2.35 -7.82 9.93
N GLY A 90 1.44 -6.87 9.74
CA GLY A 90 1.51 -5.89 8.66
C GLY A 90 2.27 -4.62 8.97
N LEU A 91 2.45 -4.26 10.25
CA LEU A 91 3.20 -3.07 10.63
C LEU A 91 4.62 -3.02 10.05
N PRO A 92 5.41 -4.12 10.03
CA PRO A 92 6.72 -4.11 9.38
C PRO A 92 6.66 -3.78 7.89
N ASP A 93 5.72 -4.39 7.15
CA ASP A 93 5.52 -4.12 5.72
C ASP A 93 5.08 -2.66 5.48
N LEU A 94 4.25 -2.12 6.37
CA LEU A 94 3.80 -0.73 6.31
C LEU A 94 4.94 0.27 6.51
N VAL A 95 5.88 -0.02 7.41
CA VAL A 95 7.06 0.84 7.66
C VAL A 95 8.08 0.73 6.53
N LEU A 96 8.19 -0.43 5.88
CA LEU A 96 9.10 -0.66 4.76
C LEU A 96 8.56 -0.15 3.42
N MET A 97 7.28 0.21 3.34
CA MET A 97 6.71 0.79 2.12
C MET A 97 7.50 2.04 1.70
N PRO A 98 7.74 2.23 0.40
CA PRO A 98 8.29 3.49 -0.08
C PRO A 98 7.27 4.62 0.11
N SER A 99 7.76 5.86 0.04
CA SER A 99 6.87 7.03 -0.09
C SER A 99 6.00 6.93 -1.35
N GLU A 100 4.88 7.65 -1.37
CA GLU A 100 3.96 7.61 -2.51
C GLU A 100 4.72 7.98 -3.80
N PRO A 101 4.69 7.12 -4.83
CA PRO A 101 5.30 7.46 -6.10
C PRO A 101 4.53 8.60 -6.75
N ASP A 102 5.23 9.42 -7.52
CA ASP A 102 4.59 10.46 -8.31
C ASP A 102 3.81 9.82 -9.46
N TRP A 103 2.51 9.58 -9.24
CA TRP A 103 1.63 8.95 -10.23
C TRP A 103 1.39 9.83 -11.45
N GLU A 104 1.66 11.15 -11.35
CA GLU A 104 1.59 12.09 -12.46
C GLU A 104 2.91 12.18 -13.24
N ALA A 105 3.96 11.46 -12.80
CA ALA A 105 5.17 11.25 -13.58
C ALA A 105 4.80 10.44 -14.85
N GLN A 106 4.50 11.21 -15.89
CA GLN A 106 4.19 10.79 -17.26
C GLN A 106 5.07 9.64 -17.79
N PRO A 107 4.58 8.87 -18.78
CA PRO A 107 5.32 7.78 -19.42
C PRO A 107 6.73 8.22 -19.80
N ALA A 108 7.73 7.46 -19.38
CA ALA A 108 9.12 7.57 -19.82
C ALA A 108 9.61 9.01 -20.04
N ARG A 109 9.76 9.79 -18.96
CA ARG A 109 10.33 11.14 -19.09
C ARG A 109 11.78 11.03 -19.57
N GLU A 110 12.07 11.56 -20.76
CA GLU A 110 13.45 11.76 -21.23
C GLU A 110 14.16 12.69 -20.25
N TYR A 111 15.16 12.19 -19.52
CA TYR A 111 15.86 12.94 -18.48
C TYR A 111 17.26 13.41 -18.93
N GLY A 112 17.67 13.02 -20.13
CA GLY A 112 18.95 13.39 -20.68
C GLY A 112 19.17 12.78 -22.05
N VAL A 113 20.24 13.25 -22.70
CA VAL A 113 20.66 12.79 -24.01
C VAL A 113 22.10 12.34 -23.91
N LEU A 114 22.35 11.07 -24.20
CA LEU A 114 23.70 10.54 -24.32
C LEU A 114 24.21 10.90 -25.72
N THR A 115 25.25 11.73 -25.79
CA THR A 115 25.88 12.12 -27.06
C THR A 115 27.28 11.53 -27.14
N ALA A 116 27.47 10.55 -28.03
CA ALA A 116 28.80 10.01 -28.32
C ALA A 116 29.47 10.84 -29.41
N LYS A 117 30.66 11.39 -29.11
CA LYS A 117 31.47 12.16 -30.06
C LYS A 117 32.81 11.47 -30.31
N ALA A 118 33.24 11.42 -31.57
CA ALA A 118 34.59 11.05 -31.97
C ALA A 118 35.17 12.20 -32.80
N ASP A 119 36.40 12.61 -32.52
CA ASP A 119 37.09 13.73 -33.19
C ASP A 119 36.26 15.04 -33.24
N GLY A 120 35.51 15.31 -32.16
CA GLY A 120 34.65 16.48 -32.04
C GLY A 120 33.34 16.42 -32.84
N ARG A 121 33.10 15.36 -33.61
CA ARG A 121 31.86 15.14 -34.36
C ARG A 121 30.93 14.19 -33.62
N VAL A 122 29.65 14.53 -33.54
CA VAL A 122 28.61 13.66 -32.97
C VAL A 122 28.41 12.46 -33.89
N MET A 123 28.65 11.26 -33.37
CA MET A 123 28.48 10.00 -34.09
C MET A 123 27.14 9.33 -33.75
N HIS A 124 26.66 9.52 -32.52
CA HIS A 124 25.43 8.90 -32.05
C HIS A 124 24.78 9.74 -30.94
N GLN A 125 23.46 9.77 -30.93
CA GLN A 125 22.66 10.46 -29.93
C GLN A 125 21.49 9.57 -29.54
N GLU A 126 21.37 9.27 -28.25
CA GLU A 126 20.29 8.45 -27.70
C GLU A 126 19.61 9.19 -26.55
N ALA A 127 18.28 9.17 -26.53
CA ALA A 127 17.50 9.73 -25.43
C ALA A 127 17.46 8.72 -24.27
N LEU A 128 17.85 9.18 -23.08
CA LEU A 128 17.77 8.38 -21.86
C LEU A 128 16.38 8.54 -21.26
N THR A 129 15.64 7.44 -21.16
CA THR A 129 14.30 7.40 -20.56
C THR A 129 14.34 6.72 -19.19
N ILE A 130 13.54 7.22 -18.24
CA ILE A 130 13.27 6.52 -16.97
C ILE A 130 12.12 5.56 -17.22
N ALA A 131 12.33 4.26 -17.02
CA ALA A 131 11.22 3.30 -17.12
C ALA A 131 10.13 3.67 -16.09
N PRO A 132 8.83 3.55 -16.45
CA PRO A 132 7.76 3.76 -15.48
C PRO A 132 7.97 2.79 -14.31
N ALA A 133 7.70 3.26 -13.09
CA ALA A 133 7.67 2.39 -11.92
C ALA A 133 6.66 1.26 -12.19
N ALA A 134 7.16 0.04 -12.35
CA ALA A 134 6.29 -1.12 -12.47
C ALA A 134 5.45 -1.22 -11.20
N GLY A 135 4.13 -1.11 -11.34
CA GLY A 135 3.20 -1.49 -10.27
C GLY A 135 3.45 -2.93 -9.86
N ALA A 136 3.09 -3.28 -8.62
CA ALA A 136 3.37 -4.59 -8.06
C ALA A 136 2.82 -5.72 -8.96
N GLU A 137 3.72 -6.59 -9.42
CA GLU A 137 3.37 -7.77 -10.20
C GLU A 137 3.06 -8.94 -9.25
N TYR A 138 1.92 -9.57 -9.47
CA TYR A 138 1.50 -10.75 -8.71
C TYR A 138 2.43 -11.93 -9.03
N VAL A 139 3.19 -12.41 -8.04
CA VAL A 139 3.94 -13.66 -8.13
C VAL A 139 3.15 -14.76 -7.42
N PRO A 140 2.47 -15.67 -8.16
CA PRO A 140 1.91 -16.87 -7.54
C PRO A 140 3.06 -17.77 -7.06
N VAL A 141 2.94 -18.27 -5.84
CA VAL A 141 3.79 -19.33 -5.28
C VAL A 141 3.06 -20.67 -5.38
#